data_AF-A0A1J3GJK9-F1
#
_entry.id   AF-A0A1J3GJK9-F1
#
_cell.length_a   1.000
_cell.length_b   1.000
_cell.length_c   1.000
_cell.angle_alpha   90.00
_cell.angle_beta   90.00
_cell.angle_gamma   90.00
#
_symmetry.space_group_name_H-M   'P 1'
#
loop_
_entity.id
_entity.type
_entity.pdbx_description
1 polymer ?
#
loop_
_entity_poly.entity_id
_entity_poly.type
_entity_poly.pdbx_seq_one_letter_code
_entity_poly.pdbx_strand_id
1 'polypeptide(L)'
;TTAHYTYFGGKPKWNRDTLTYAFSETHKLDYLTSDDVRTVFRRAFGQWASVIPVTFEEVDDYTTADLKIGFFAGDHGDGQPFDGVLGTLAHAFAPENGRLHLDAAETWVIDDDFGGKGSTVAVDLESVATHEIGHLLGLGHSSQESA
;
A
#
# COMPACT_ATOMS: atom_id res chain seq x y z
N THR A 1 16.69 14.42 -19.09
CA THR A 1 15.42 14.23 -18.36
C THR A 1 15.76 14.13 -16.90
N THR A 2 15.31 15.08 -16.08
CA THR A 2 15.57 15.07 -14.64
C THR A 2 14.66 14.03 -14.01
N ALA A 3 15.21 13.13 -13.21
CA ALA A 3 14.41 12.20 -12.41
C ALA A 3 13.79 13.00 -11.25
N HIS A 4 12.46 13.03 -11.17
CA HIS A 4 11.70 13.84 -10.19
C HIS A 4 11.16 13.02 -9.01
N TYR A 5 11.80 11.88 -8.71
CA TYR A 5 11.50 10.99 -7.59
C TYR A 5 12.70 10.94 -6.64
N THR A 6 12.46 10.63 -5.38
CA THR A 6 13.53 10.40 -4.40
C THR A 6 13.65 8.90 -4.09
N TYR A 7 14.77 8.50 -3.50
CA TYR A 7 14.93 7.19 -2.87
C TYR A 7 15.06 7.40 -1.37
N PHE A 8 14.68 6.40 -0.57
CA PHE A 8 15.04 6.38 0.83
C PHE A 8 16.56 6.44 1.02
N GLY A 9 16.99 6.98 2.17
CA GLY A 9 18.40 6.99 2.56
C GLY A 9 19.00 5.58 2.50
N GLY A 10 20.19 5.45 1.92
CA GLY A 10 20.82 4.15 1.69
C GLY A 10 20.35 3.41 0.43
N LYS A 11 19.33 3.92 -0.28
CA LYS A 11 18.76 3.35 -1.52
C LYS A 11 18.45 1.85 -1.37
N PRO A 12 17.65 1.46 -0.36
CA PRO A 12 17.24 0.08 -0.18
C PRO A 12 16.55 -0.44 -1.45
N LYS A 13 16.83 -1.69 -1.80
CA LYS A 13 16.26 -2.36 -2.97
C LYS A 13 16.09 -3.84 -2.69
N TRP A 14 15.16 -4.45 -3.40
CA TRP A 14 15.08 -5.90 -3.49
C TRP A 14 16.14 -6.44 -4.44
N ASN A 15 16.72 -7.59 -4.11
CA ASN A 15 17.63 -8.32 -5.00
C ASN A 15 16.91 -9.53 -5.65
N ARG A 16 15.70 -9.29 -6.17
CA ARG A 16 14.83 -10.29 -6.81
C ARG A 16 14.05 -9.65 -7.96
N ASP A 17 13.74 -10.45 -8.98
CA ASP A 17 12.91 -10.03 -10.13
C ASP A 17 11.42 -10.37 -9.93
N THR A 18 11.11 -11.20 -8.94
CA THR A 18 9.75 -11.54 -8.51
C THR A 18 9.63 -11.28 -7.02
N LEU A 19 8.64 -10.48 -6.64
CA LEU A 19 8.27 -10.22 -5.25
C LEU A 19 6.93 -10.89 -4.96
N THR A 20 6.89 -11.65 -3.88
CA THR A 20 5.66 -12.26 -3.39
C THR A 20 4.93 -11.29 -2.47
N TYR A 21 3.60 -11.24 -2.54
CA TYR A 21 2.78 -10.44 -1.63
C TYR A 21 1.61 -11.23 -1.05
N ALA A 22 1.23 -10.89 0.17
CA ALA A 22 0.14 -11.55 0.87
C ALA A 22 -0.62 -10.57 1.76
N PHE A 23 -1.88 -10.90 2.04
CA PHE A 23 -2.77 -10.11 2.89
C PHE A 23 -2.92 -10.76 4.27
N SER A 24 -2.94 -9.94 5.30
CA SER A 24 -3.18 -10.43 6.66
C SER A 24 -4.57 -11.04 6.77
N GLU A 25 -4.65 -12.21 7.43
CA GLU A 25 -5.95 -12.84 7.71
C GLU A 25 -6.71 -12.18 8.87
N THR A 26 -6.00 -11.48 9.76
CA THR A 26 -6.54 -10.91 10.99
C THR A 26 -6.69 -9.39 10.96
N HIS A 27 -5.98 -8.70 10.06
CA HIS A 27 -5.97 -7.24 9.92
C HIS A 27 -6.68 -6.84 8.63
N LYS A 28 -8.02 -6.90 8.67
CA LYS A 28 -8.93 -6.67 7.53
C LYS A 28 -9.98 -5.61 7.89
N LEU A 29 -10.69 -5.14 6.87
CA LEU A 29 -11.89 -4.32 7.03
C LEU A 29 -13.13 -5.21 7.03
N ASP A 30 -14.14 -4.81 7.82
CA ASP A 30 -15.42 -5.54 7.89
C ASP A 30 -16.36 -5.23 6.71
N TYR A 31 -16.14 -4.11 6.02
CA TYR A 31 -17.04 -3.58 4.99
C TYR A 31 -16.51 -3.72 3.55
N LEU A 32 -15.22 -4.01 3.37
CA LEU A 32 -14.64 -4.36 2.07
C LEU A 32 -14.28 -5.84 2.06
N THR A 33 -14.67 -6.54 0.99
CA THR A 33 -14.38 -7.97 0.91
C THR A 33 -12.89 -8.21 0.62
N SER A 34 -12.38 -9.39 0.98
CA SER A 34 -10.99 -9.74 0.64
C SER A 34 -10.74 -9.75 -0.87
N ASP A 35 -11.76 -10.08 -1.68
CA ASP A 35 -11.62 -10.09 -3.15
C ASP A 35 -11.57 -8.69 -3.74
N ASP A 36 -12.29 -7.74 -3.15
CA ASP A 36 -12.22 -6.32 -3.53
C ASP A 36 -10.82 -5.75 -3.28
N VAL A 37 -10.30 -5.95 -2.06
CA VAL A 37 -8.94 -5.52 -1.70
C VAL A 37 -7.90 -6.18 -2.61
N ARG A 38 -8.00 -7.50 -2.83
CA ARG A 38 -7.09 -8.22 -3.74
C ARG A 38 -7.17 -7.66 -5.16
N THR A 39 -8.35 -7.31 -5.65
CA THR A 39 -8.53 -6.71 -6.99
C THR A 39 -7.84 -5.36 -7.10
N VAL A 40 -8.01 -4.48 -6.11
CA VAL A 40 -7.34 -3.17 -6.07
C VAL A 40 -5.82 -3.33 -6.07
N PHE A 41 -5.28 -4.18 -5.20
CA PHE A 41 -3.84 -4.38 -5.12
C PHE A 41 -3.26 -5.04 -6.37
N ARG A 42 -3.98 -5.97 -7.02
CA ARG A 42 -3.56 -6.52 -8.32
C ARG A 42 -3.42 -5.42 -9.38
N ARG A 43 -4.33 -4.46 -9.41
CA ARG A 43 -4.24 -3.31 -10.32
C ARG A 43 -3.05 -2.43 -9.97
N ALA A 44 -2.89 -2.05 -8.71
CA ALA A 44 -1.79 -1.20 -8.24
C ALA A 44 -0.41 -1.83 -8.51
N PHE A 45 -0.23 -3.13 -8.22
CA PHE A 45 0.98 -3.86 -8.60
C PHE A 45 1.16 -3.96 -10.11
N GLY A 46 0.07 -4.13 -10.87
CA GLY A 46 0.09 -4.12 -12.33
C GLY A 46 0.60 -2.80 -12.92
N GLN A 47 0.21 -1.66 -12.33
CA GLN A 47 0.70 -0.34 -12.74
C GLN A 47 2.22 -0.26 -12.60
N TRP A 48 2.77 -0.68 -11.45
CA TRP A 48 4.22 -0.73 -11.24
C TRP A 48 4.91 -1.72 -12.18
N ALA A 49 4.42 -2.96 -12.28
CA ALA A 49 5.00 -3.99 -13.15
C ALA A 49 5.04 -3.58 -14.64
N SER A 50 4.17 -2.65 -15.07
CA SER A 50 4.20 -2.13 -16.44
C SER A 50 5.37 -1.20 -16.74
N VAL A 51 6.04 -0.66 -15.71
CA VAL A 51 7.10 0.36 -15.85
C VAL A 51 8.45 -0.05 -15.23
N ILE A 52 8.53 -1.18 -14.53
CA ILE A 52 9.78 -1.72 -13.96
C ILE A 52 9.95 -3.21 -14.29
N PRO A 53 11.19 -3.74 -14.31
CA PRO A 53 11.44 -5.16 -14.56
C PRO A 53 11.24 -6.02 -13.29
N VAL A 54 10.13 -5.82 -12.57
CA VAL A 54 9.76 -6.59 -11.38
C VAL A 54 8.36 -7.14 -11.58
N THR A 55 8.18 -8.40 -11.23
CA THR A 55 6.90 -9.10 -11.23
C THR A 55 6.38 -9.28 -9.81
N PHE A 56 5.06 -9.28 -9.65
CA PHE A 56 4.41 -9.45 -8.34
C PHE A 56 3.53 -10.69 -8.37
N GLU A 57 3.69 -11.55 -7.37
CA GLU A 57 2.95 -12.80 -7.24
C GLU A 57 2.21 -12.84 -5.90
N GLU A 58 0.90 -13.01 -5.95
CA GLU A 58 0.09 -13.17 -4.74
C GLU A 58 0.28 -14.58 -4.18
N VAL A 59 0.58 -14.70 -2.89
CA VAL A 59 0.75 -15.97 -2.19
C VAL A 59 -0.12 -16.02 -0.94
N ASP A 60 -0.42 -17.24 -0.47
CA ASP A 60 -1.24 -17.43 0.73
C ASP A 60 -0.43 -17.29 2.03
N ASP A 61 0.87 -17.63 2.02
CA ASP A 61 1.70 -17.56 3.22
C ASP A 61 2.15 -16.12 3.51
N TYR A 62 1.37 -15.45 4.35
CA TYR A 62 1.66 -14.10 4.83
C TYR A 62 3.00 -13.98 5.56
N THR A 63 3.46 -15.04 6.22
CA THR A 63 4.67 -14.98 7.03
C THR A 63 5.92 -14.96 6.15
N THR A 64 5.90 -15.73 5.06
CA THR A 64 7.05 -15.85 4.15
C THR A 64 7.02 -14.88 2.97
N ALA A 65 5.90 -14.21 2.70
CA ALA A 65 5.80 -13.24 1.61
C ALA A 65 6.81 -12.09 1.77
N ASP A 66 7.38 -11.61 0.65
CA ASP A 66 8.27 -10.44 0.64
C ASP A 66 7.50 -9.19 1.08
N LEU A 67 6.30 -9.00 0.54
CA LEU A 67 5.42 -7.87 0.81
C LEU A 67 4.21 -8.30 1.65
N LYS A 68 3.97 -7.61 2.75
CA LYS A 68 2.96 -8.00 3.76
C LYS A 68 1.97 -6.85 3.97
N ILE A 69 0.72 -7.06 3.55
CA ILE A 69 -0.31 -6.02 3.51
C ILE A 69 -1.37 -6.26 4.57
N GLY A 70 -1.77 -5.24 5.32
CA GLY A 70 -2.88 -5.34 6.28
C GLY A 70 -3.44 -3.98 6.73
N PHE A 71 -4.64 -4.02 7.31
CA PHE A 71 -5.34 -2.86 7.85
C PHE A 71 -5.25 -2.84 9.38
N PHE A 72 -4.59 -1.83 9.95
CA PHE A 72 -4.30 -1.74 11.38
C PHE A 72 -4.93 -0.47 11.96
N ALA A 73 -5.23 -0.46 13.26
CA ALA A 73 -5.78 0.71 13.94
C ALA A 73 -4.92 1.09 15.14
N GLY A 74 -4.74 2.38 15.38
CA GLY A 74 -4.02 2.89 16.56
C GLY A 74 -2.61 2.31 16.69
N ASP A 75 -2.19 2.03 17.92
CA ASP A 75 -0.94 1.31 18.19
C ASP A 75 -1.07 -0.16 17.78
N HIS A 76 -0.21 -0.56 16.84
CA HIS A 76 -0.15 -1.90 16.26
C HIS A 76 1.26 -2.51 16.33
N GLY A 77 2.08 -2.04 17.28
CA GLY A 77 3.30 -2.73 17.70
C GLY A 77 4.53 -2.53 16.82
N ASP A 78 4.49 -1.61 15.86
CA ASP A 78 5.65 -1.22 15.03
C ASP A 78 6.26 0.14 15.41
N GLY A 79 5.68 0.82 16.40
CA GLY A 79 6.13 2.14 16.88
C GLY A 79 5.62 3.32 16.05
N GLN A 80 4.76 3.10 15.07
CA GLN A 80 4.12 4.13 14.23
C GLN A 80 2.59 4.02 14.36
N PRO A 81 2.00 4.40 15.51
CA PRO A 81 0.56 4.27 15.70
C PRO A 81 -0.22 5.15 14.71
N PHE A 82 -1.32 4.63 14.19
CA PHE A 82 -2.27 5.44 13.41
C PHE A 82 -3.06 6.39 14.31
N ASP A 83 -3.47 7.52 13.74
CA ASP A 83 -4.08 8.67 14.43
C ASP A 83 -5.57 8.87 14.12
N GLY A 84 -6.16 8.00 13.31
CA GLY A 84 -7.59 7.97 13.01
C GLY A 84 -7.96 8.74 11.74
N VAL A 85 -9.27 8.88 11.51
CA VAL A 85 -9.87 9.36 10.26
C VAL A 85 -9.22 10.64 9.71
N LEU A 86 -8.83 10.59 8.44
CA LEU A 86 -8.14 11.61 7.65
C LEU A 86 -6.78 12.07 8.21
N GLY A 87 -6.18 11.25 9.07
CA GLY A 87 -4.81 11.43 9.56
C GLY A 87 -3.80 10.78 8.61
N THR A 88 -2.95 9.94 9.18
CA THR A 88 -2.00 9.10 8.44
C THR A 88 -2.75 7.93 7.80
N LEU A 89 -2.93 8.00 6.48
CA LEU A 89 -3.70 6.99 5.73
C LEU A 89 -3.04 5.62 5.72
N ALA A 90 -1.72 5.58 5.62
CA ALA A 90 -0.92 4.36 5.51
C ALA A 90 0.56 4.65 5.81
N HIS A 91 1.32 3.59 6.02
CA HIS A 91 2.77 3.62 5.91
C HIS A 91 3.33 2.31 5.37
N ALA A 92 4.44 2.41 4.66
CA ALA A 92 5.18 1.27 4.14
C ALA A 92 6.64 1.27 4.59
N PHE A 93 7.18 0.07 4.78
CA PHE A 93 8.56 -0.15 5.18
C PHE A 93 9.40 -0.52 3.95
N ALA A 94 10.40 0.31 3.67
CA ALA A 94 11.30 0.15 2.53
C ALA A 94 11.97 -1.26 2.48
N PRO A 95 12.49 -1.67 1.31
CA PRO A 95 13.16 -2.95 1.18
C PRO A 95 14.27 -3.18 2.22
N GLU A 96 14.50 -4.40 2.71
CA GLU A 96 13.79 -5.65 2.42
C GLU A 96 12.72 -5.98 3.49
N ASN A 97 12.16 -4.96 4.17
CA ASN A 97 11.14 -5.18 5.21
C ASN A 97 9.77 -5.54 4.60
N GLY A 98 9.29 -4.73 3.65
CA GLY A 98 8.15 -5.05 2.79
C GLY A 98 6.77 -4.99 3.46
N ARG A 99 6.65 -4.54 4.71
CA ARG A 99 5.33 -4.33 5.33
C ARG A 99 4.65 -3.08 4.78
N LEU A 100 3.36 -3.19 4.49
CA LEU A 100 2.46 -2.09 4.13
C LEU A 100 1.27 -2.15 5.09
N HIS A 101 1.12 -1.12 5.91
CA HIS A 101 0.02 -0.97 6.84
C HIS A 101 -0.88 0.16 6.36
N LEU A 102 -2.19 -0.08 6.28
CA LEU A 102 -3.20 0.94 6.01
C LEU A 102 -3.99 1.20 7.30
N ASP A 103 -4.41 2.45 7.53
CA ASP A 103 -5.23 2.76 8.69
C ASP A 103 -6.65 2.22 8.52
N ALA A 104 -7.05 1.31 9.40
CA ALA A 104 -8.38 0.72 9.43
C ALA A 104 -9.47 1.72 9.89
N ALA A 105 -9.07 2.86 10.46
CA ALA A 105 -10.01 3.93 10.81
C ALA A 105 -10.54 4.69 9.58
N GLU A 106 -9.83 4.64 8.45
CA GLU A 106 -10.23 5.37 7.25
C GLU A 106 -11.46 4.75 6.56
N THR A 107 -12.21 5.61 5.86
CA THR A 107 -13.32 5.18 5.01
C THR A 107 -12.79 4.91 3.61
N TRP A 108 -12.23 3.71 3.43
CA TRP A 108 -11.72 3.24 2.15
C TRP A 108 -12.85 3.02 1.16
N VAL A 109 -12.69 3.58 -0.04
CA VAL A 109 -13.56 3.29 -1.18
C VAL A 109 -12.73 2.69 -2.31
N ILE A 110 -13.42 1.95 -3.17
CA ILE A 110 -12.86 1.32 -4.37
C ILE A 110 -13.67 1.79 -5.57
N ASP A 111 -13.04 1.88 -6.74
CA ASP A 111 -13.69 2.31 -8.00
C ASP A 111 -14.43 3.67 -7.87
N ASP A 112 -15.44 3.92 -8.70
CA ASP A 112 -16.27 5.14 -8.70
C ASP A 112 -17.28 5.22 -7.53
N ASP A 113 -17.10 4.46 -6.44
CA ASP A 113 -18.02 4.44 -5.28
C ASP A 113 -18.03 5.78 -4.49
N PHE A 114 -17.19 6.74 -4.88
CA PHE A 114 -17.28 8.14 -4.48
C PHE A 114 -18.69 8.75 -4.68
N GLY A 115 -19.48 8.21 -5.62
CA GLY A 115 -20.82 8.69 -5.95
C GLY A 115 -21.99 8.06 -5.19
N GLY A 116 -21.79 6.94 -4.48
CA GLY A 116 -22.86 6.20 -3.79
C GLY A 116 -23.10 6.66 -2.35
N LYS A 117 -22.05 7.15 -1.69
CA LYS A 117 -22.11 7.73 -0.35
C LYS A 117 -21.31 9.03 -0.41
N GLY A 118 -21.99 10.17 -0.33
CA GLY A 118 -21.38 11.50 -0.21
C GLY A 118 -20.63 11.69 1.12
N SER A 119 -19.68 10.80 1.40
CA SER A 119 -18.82 10.81 2.57
C SER A 119 -17.71 11.81 2.30
N THR A 120 -17.67 12.87 3.11
CA THR A 120 -16.60 13.87 3.07
C THR A 120 -15.25 13.34 3.57
N VAL A 121 -15.20 12.06 3.97
CA VAL A 121 -14.03 11.38 4.54
C VAL A 121 -13.63 10.12 3.76
N ALA A 122 -14.19 9.91 2.56
CA ALA A 122 -13.83 8.77 1.71
C ALA A 122 -12.41 8.92 1.14
N VAL A 123 -11.65 7.82 1.12
CA VAL A 123 -10.27 7.74 0.64
C VAL A 123 -10.16 6.65 -0.42
N ASP A 124 -9.57 6.97 -1.58
CA ASP A 124 -9.35 6.00 -2.65
C ASP A 124 -8.29 4.97 -2.27
N LEU A 125 -8.68 3.70 -2.15
CA LEU A 125 -7.75 2.64 -1.79
C LEU A 125 -6.71 2.38 -2.88
N GLU A 126 -7.07 2.47 -4.17
CA GLU A 126 -6.14 2.18 -5.27
C GLU A 126 -5.03 3.23 -5.36
N SER A 127 -5.36 4.51 -5.18
CA SER A 127 -4.40 5.61 -5.17
C SER A 127 -3.41 5.49 -4.02
N VAL A 128 -3.89 5.25 -2.79
CA VAL A 128 -3.00 5.08 -1.63
C VAL A 128 -2.15 3.81 -1.78
N ALA A 129 -2.74 2.69 -2.18
CA ALA A 129 -1.98 1.45 -2.41
C ALA A 129 -0.88 1.65 -3.47
N THR A 130 -1.18 2.35 -4.56
CA THR A 130 -0.20 2.64 -5.62
C THR A 130 0.97 3.48 -5.10
N HIS A 131 0.68 4.49 -4.30
CA HIS A 131 1.71 5.33 -3.64
C HIS A 131 2.59 4.49 -2.70
N GLU A 132 1.98 3.74 -1.78
CA GLU A 132 2.69 2.94 -0.78
C GLU A 132 3.51 1.80 -1.40
N ILE A 133 3.08 1.21 -2.52
CA ILE A 133 3.90 0.24 -3.26
C ILE A 133 5.19 0.90 -3.78
N GLY A 134 5.16 2.19 -4.12
CA GLY A 134 6.38 2.93 -4.46
C GLY A 134 7.41 2.90 -3.31
N HIS A 135 6.94 3.04 -2.07
CA HIS A 135 7.77 2.91 -0.87
C HIS A 135 8.28 1.49 -0.65
N LEU A 136 7.44 0.48 -0.89
CA LEU A 136 7.85 -0.93 -0.88
C LEU A 136 8.95 -1.22 -1.92
N LEU A 137 9.04 -0.42 -2.98
CA LEU A 137 10.08 -0.52 -4.02
C LEU A 137 11.31 0.37 -3.74
N GLY A 138 11.33 1.09 -2.61
CA GLY A 138 12.46 1.90 -2.15
C GLY A 138 12.42 3.36 -2.58
N LEU A 139 11.34 3.81 -3.23
CA LEU A 139 11.13 5.21 -3.57
C LEU A 139 10.73 6.00 -2.33
N GLY A 140 11.26 7.21 -2.17
CA GLY A 140 10.77 8.17 -1.19
C GLY A 140 9.72 9.10 -1.79
N HIS A 141 9.15 9.99 -0.98
CA HIS A 141 8.20 10.99 -1.48
C HIS A 141 8.81 11.84 -2.60
N SER A 142 8.02 12.09 -3.65
CA SER A 142 8.36 13.06 -4.66
C SER A 142 8.15 14.48 -4.09
N SER A 143 8.83 15.48 -4.66
CA SER A 143 8.60 16.88 -4.28
C SER A 143 7.44 17.54 -5.04
N GLN A 144 6.60 16.76 -5.72
CA GLN A 144 5.43 17.26 -6.43
C GLN A 144 4.14 16.83 -5.73
N GLU A 145 3.35 17.81 -5.33
CA GLU A 145 1.93 17.65 -5.08
C GLU A 145 1.26 17.47 -6.45
N SER A 146 0.60 16.34 -6.71
CA SER A 146 -0.18 16.20 -7.95
C SER A 146 -1.42 17.08 -7.84
N ALA A 147 -1.67 17.89 -8.87
CA ALA A 147 -2.74 18.90 -8.94
C ALA A 147 -4.13 18.29 -9.21
#